data_AF-A0A0M8KQW0-F1
#
_entry.id   AF-A0A0M8KQW0-F1
#
_cell.length_a   1.000
_cell.length_b   1.000
_cell.length_c   1.000
_cell.angle_alpha   90.00
_cell.angle_beta   90.00
_cell.angle_gamma   90.00
#
_symmetry.space_group_name_H-M   'P 1'
#
loop_
_entity.id
_entity.type
_entity.pdbx_description
1 polymer ?
#
loop_
_entity_poly.entity_id
_entity_poly.type
_entity_poly.pdbx_seq_one_letter_code
_entity_poly.pdbx_strand_id
1 'polypeptide(L)'
;MANSKKSSKKKADGPAEKAPRGFRIANDWKGDVHDLDPRATPGFSGKKVEGKEFLLARDAELDELQERLYAAHHGGGEGRSVLLIVQGMDTSGKGGIMRHVVGSVDPQGVEITAFKAPTDEERKHDFLWRIRPHAPAPGTIGVFDRSHYEDVLIHRVHGWADSKEIRSRYTAINAFERELAAAGTTVVKVMLHVSYEEQGSRLMERLERPDKHWKYNPGDVDERQHWDDYMDAYTKALRATSTVGAPWHVIPADRKWYARIAVQQLLIDALTDIDPQWPTADFDVLAEIDRLRGTMGQDASD
;
A
#
# COMPACT_ATOMS: atom_id res chain seq x y z
N MET A 1 -35.54 -16.21 51.92
CA MET A 1 -34.80 -16.60 50.71
C MET A 1 -35.47 -15.97 49.50
N ALA A 2 -34.89 -14.91 48.94
CA ALA A 2 -35.38 -14.27 47.73
C ALA A 2 -34.16 -13.82 46.91
N ASN A 3 -34.04 -14.38 45.72
CA ASN A 3 -32.88 -14.30 44.84
C ASN A 3 -33.02 -13.05 43.95
N SER A 4 -32.17 -12.04 44.14
CA SER A 4 -32.14 -10.85 43.27
C SER A 4 -31.09 -11.04 42.17
N LYS A 5 -31.56 -11.36 40.96
CA LYS A 5 -30.74 -11.36 39.73
C LYS A 5 -30.44 -9.92 39.32
N LYS A 6 -29.21 -9.45 39.53
CA LYS A 6 -28.67 -8.29 38.82
C LYS A 6 -28.31 -8.69 37.39
N SER A 7 -29.12 -8.28 36.44
CA SER A 7 -28.80 -8.31 35.01
C SER A 7 -27.82 -7.17 34.69
N SER A 8 -26.57 -7.53 34.38
CA SER A 8 -25.60 -6.59 33.82
C SER A 8 -25.90 -6.39 32.33
N LYS A 9 -26.43 -5.21 31.98
CA LYS A 9 -26.53 -4.75 30.59
C LYS A 9 -25.12 -4.71 29.97
N LYS A 10 -24.88 -5.60 28.99
CA LYS A 10 -23.79 -5.44 28.00
C LYS A 10 -23.98 -4.08 27.32
N LYS A 11 -22.95 -3.24 27.31
CA LYS A 11 -22.85 -2.10 26.39
C LYS A 11 -22.97 -2.65 24.98
N ALA A 12 -23.94 -2.15 24.23
CA ALA A 12 -24.03 -2.38 22.80
C ALA A 12 -22.87 -1.62 22.15
N ASP A 13 -22.03 -2.34 21.39
CA ASP A 13 -21.06 -1.72 20.50
C ASP A 13 -21.78 -0.75 19.56
N GLY A 14 -21.21 0.45 19.40
CA GLY A 14 -21.65 1.40 18.38
C GLY A 14 -21.51 0.80 16.97
N PRO A 15 -22.00 1.48 15.92
CA PRO A 15 -21.80 1.01 14.56
C PRO A 15 -20.29 0.80 14.34
N ALA A 16 -19.90 -0.44 14.03
CA ALA A 16 -18.50 -0.78 13.77
C ALA A 16 -17.96 0.17 12.71
N GLU A 17 -16.90 0.89 13.08
CA GLU A 17 -16.18 1.78 12.18
C GLU A 17 -15.79 0.99 10.92
N LYS A 18 -16.22 1.48 9.75
CA LYS A 18 -15.94 0.83 8.46
C LYS A 18 -14.46 1.04 8.12
N ALA A 19 -13.60 0.15 8.60
CA ALA A 19 -12.17 0.21 8.37
C ALA A 19 -11.69 -1.01 7.56
N PRO A 20 -11.89 -1.01 6.23
CA PRO A 20 -11.37 -2.08 5.37
C PRO A 20 -9.85 -2.06 5.43
N ARG A 21 -9.21 -3.05 6.06
CA ARG A 21 -7.74 -3.15 6.15
C ARG A 21 -7.20 -4.49 5.64
N GLY A 22 -8.09 -5.35 5.16
CA GLY A 22 -7.76 -6.76 4.90
C GLY A 22 -7.33 -7.50 6.16
N PHE A 23 -6.48 -8.50 5.97
CA PHE A 23 -5.92 -9.29 7.06
C PHE A 23 -4.55 -8.73 7.44
N ARG A 24 -4.48 -8.03 8.57
CA ARG A 24 -3.19 -7.62 9.15
C ARG A 24 -2.46 -8.85 9.68
N ILE A 25 -1.24 -9.07 9.21
CA ILE A 25 -0.41 -10.20 9.61
C ILE A 25 0.37 -9.82 10.88
N ALA A 26 0.07 -10.49 11.99
CA ALA A 26 0.80 -10.33 13.24
C ALA A 26 2.26 -10.79 13.10
N ASN A 27 3.16 -10.26 13.92
CA ASN A 27 4.59 -10.60 13.89
C ASN A 27 4.88 -12.06 14.29
N ASP A 28 3.99 -12.68 15.05
CA ASP A 28 4.05 -14.07 15.49
C ASP A 28 3.17 -15.01 14.64
N TRP A 29 2.56 -14.51 13.56
CA TRP A 29 1.64 -15.26 12.72
C TRP A 29 2.29 -16.56 12.20
N LYS A 30 1.57 -17.68 12.40
CA LYS A 30 1.97 -19.03 11.95
C LYS A 30 1.03 -19.63 10.91
N GLY A 31 0.03 -18.88 10.45
CA GLY A 31 -0.95 -19.34 9.45
C GLY A 31 -0.36 -19.46 8.05
N ASP A 32 -1.18 -19.88 7.11
CA ASP A 32 -0.87 -19.93 5.69
C ASP A 32 -1.68 -18.88 4.91
N VAL A 33 -1.13 -18.35 3.82
CA VAL A 33 -1.87 -17.43 2.94
C VAL A 33 -3.12 -18.07 2.37
N HIS A 34 -3.12 -19.39 2.15
CA HIS A 34 -4.29 -20.14 1.70
C HIS A 34 -5.47 -20.11 2.69
N ASP A 35 -5.21 -19.84 3.97
CA ASP A 35 -6.26 -19.72 5.00
C ASP A 35 -7.02 -18.39 4.91
N LEU A 36 -6.54 -17.44 4.10
CA LEU A 36 -7.08 -16.09 3.99
C LEU A 36 -7.97 -15.99 2.75
N ASP A 37 -9.30 -15.94 2.94
CA ASP A 37 -10.26 -15.93 1.82
C ASP A 37 -10.00 -14.73 0.86
N PRO A 38 -9.61 -14.97 -0.41
CA PRO A 38 -9.30 -13.93 -1.40
C PRO A 38 -10.53 -13.13 -1.85
N ARG A 39 -11.74 -13.56 -1.48
CA ARG A 39 -13.02 -12.94 -1.82
C ARG A 39 -13.71 -12.26 -0.63
N ALA A 40 -13.18 -12.43 0.58
CA ALA A 40 -13.69 -11.79 1.78
C ALA A 40 -13.59 -10.26 1.73
N THR A 41 -14.30 -9.58 2.64
CA THR A 41 -14.23 -8.12 2.81
C THR A 41 -14.02 -7.72 4.28
N PRO A 42 -12.91 -8.13 4.93
CA PRO A 42 -12.64 -7.79 6.34
C PRO A 42 -12.79 -6.30 6.63
N GLY A 43 -13.51 -5.95 7.70
CA GLY A 43 -13.73 -4.55 8.10
C GLY A 43 -14.74 -3.78 7.22
N PHE A 44 -15.38 -4.43 6.24
CA PHE A 44 -16.38 -3.79 5.39
C PHE A 44 -17.57 -4.72 5.07
N SER A 45 -18.76 -4.34 5.55
CA SER A 45 -20.01 -5.10 5.34
C SER A 45 -20.79 -4.69 4.09
N GLY A 46 -20.41 -3.58 3.45
CA GLY A 46 -21.04 -3.09 2.22
C GLY A 46 -20.73 -3.97 1.00
N LYS A 47 -21.49 -3.80 -0.08
CA LYS A 47 -21.27 -4.49 -1.35
C LYS A 47 -20.56 -3.56 -2.33
N LYS A 48 -20.57 -3.93 -3.61
CA LYS A 48 -19.84 -3.24 -4.67
C LYS A 48 -20.26 -1.79 -4.87
N VAL A 49 -21.55 -1.47 -4.70
CA VAL A 49 -22.04 -0.10 -4.89
C VAL A 49 -21.55 0.77 -3.74
N GLU A 50 -21.80 0.33 -2.51
CA GLU A 50 -21.38 1.03 -1.30
C GLU A 50 -19.85 1.13 -1.19
N GLY A 51 -19.11 0.12 -1.69
CA GLY A 51 -17.66 0.17 -1.73
C GLY A 51 -17.11 1.19 -2.73
N LYS A 52 -17.80 1.43 -3.85
CA LYS A 52 -17.42 2.51 -4.78
C LYS A 52 -17.73 3.89 -4.20
N GLU A 53 -18.88 4.03 -3.56
CA GLU A 53 -19.25 5.26 -2.86
C GLU A 53 -18.29 5.54 -1.71
N PHE A 54 -17.88 4.50 -0.97
CA PHE A 54 -16.89 4.61 0.10
C PHE A 54 -15.53 5.08 -0.42
N LEU A 55 -15.05 4.50 -1.54
CA LEU A 55 -13.80 4.93 -2.18
C LEU A 55 -13.84 6.43 -2.50
N LEU A 56 -14.87 6.87 -3.23
CA LEU A 56 -15.01 8.27 -3.66
C LEU A 56 -15.16 9.24 -2.48
N ALA A 57 -15.87 8.84 -1.43
CA ALA A 57 -16.07 9.67 -0.24
C ALA A 57 -14.79 9.87 0.61
N ARG A 58 -13.75 9.09 0.33
CA ARG A 58 -12.46 9.11 1.03
C ARG A 58 -11.33 9.68 0.17
N ASP A 59 -11.54 9.89 -1.12
CA ASP A 59 -10.55 10.50 -2.03
C ASP A 59 -10.09 11.87 -1.51
N ALA A 60 -11.03 12.75 -1.14
CA ALA A 60 -10.71 14.10 -0.63
C ALA A 60 -9.93 14.09 0.69
N GLU A 61 -10.17 13.10 1.55
CA GLU A 61 -9.45 12.97 2.82
C GLU A 61 -8.02 12.49 2.60
N LEU A 62 -7.82 11.51 1.71
CA LEU A 62 -6.50 11.05 1.33
C LEU A 62 -5.69 12.17 0.66
N ASP A 63 -6.34 12.95 -0.22
CA ASP A 63 -5.74 14.09 -0.91
C ASP A 63 -5.31 15.18 0.07
N GLU A 64 -6.18 15.63 0.97
CA GLU A 64 -5.84 16.64 1.99
C GLU A 64 -4.70 16.17 2.91
N LEU A 65 -4.73 14.91 3.36
CA LEU A 65 -3.68 14.35 4.21
C LEU A 65 -2.34 14.27 3.48
N GLN A 66 -2.35 13.93 2.19
CA GLN A 66 -1.14 13.93 1.37
C GLN A 66 -0.63 15.35 1.16
N GLU A 67 -1.50 16.32 0.87
CA GLU A 67 -1.13 17.72 0.69
C GLU A 67 -0.48 18.29 1.96
N ARG A 68 -1.06 17.98 3.13
CA ARG A 68 -0.48 18.33 4.44
C ARG A 68 0.87 17.67 4.67
N LEU A 69 1.04 16.39 4.32
CA LEU A 69 2.34 15.71 4.40
C LEU A 69 3.39 16.45 3.56
N TYR A 70 3.03 16.80 2.32
CA TYR A 70 3.90 17.52 1.40
C TYR A 70 4.25 18.91 1.93
N ALA A 71 3.25 19.71 2.28
CA ALA A 71 3.47 21.06 2.81
C ALA A 71 4.32 21.07 4.09
N ALA A 72 4.16 20.07 4.96
CA ALA A 72 4.88 19.99 6.24
C ALA A 72 6.35 19.57 6.11
N HIS A 73 6.69 18.73 5.12
CA HIS A 73 7.98 18.04 5.10
C HIS A 73 8.74 18.10 3.77
N HIS A 74 8.11 18.56 2.69
CA HIS A 74 8.76 18.62 1.38
C HIS A 74 9.93 19.62 1.37
N GLY A 75 10.99 19.28 0.62
CA GLY A 75 12.18 20.11 0.49
C GLY A 75 13.11 20.11 1.72
N GLY A 76 12.72 19.45 2.82
CA GLY A 76 13.54 19.25 4.00
C GLY A 76 14.51 18.07 3.87
N GLY A 77 15.63 18.11 4.61
CA GLY A 77 16.56 16.98 4.72
C GLY A 77 16.09 15.89 5.69
N GLU A 78 15.14 16.22 6.58
CA GLU A 78 14.53 15.33 7.57
C GLU A 78 13.01 15.55 7.57
N GLY A 79 12.23 14.51 7.89
CA GLY A 79 10.78 14.63 7.99
C GLY A 79 10.06 13.29 7.90
N ARG A 80 8.76 13.34 7.72
CA ARG A 80 7.92 12.15 7.59
C ARG A 80 7.69 11.83 6.12
N SER A 81 7.63 10.54 5.79
CA SER A 81 7.23 10.06 4.47
C SER A 81 6.45 8.75 4.60
N VAL A 82 5.81 8.30 3.53
CA VAL A 82 5.11 7.01 3.48
C VAL A 82 5.68 6.18 2.33
N LEU A 83 5.96 4.91 2.58
CA LEU A 83 6.30 3.95 1.53
C LEU A 83 5.20 2.89 1.42
N LEU A 84 4.46 2.92 0.31
CA LEU A 84 3.50 1.88 -0.05
C LEU A 84 4.19 0.81 -0.91
N ILE A 85 4.27 -0.42 -0.40
CA ILE A 85 4.75 -1.58 -1.16
C ILE A 85 3.55 -2.40 -1.60
N VAL A 86 3.37 -2.55 -2.92
CA VAL A 86 2.28 -3.35 -3.50
C VAL A 86 2.84 -4.59 -4.17
N GLN A 87 2.61 -5.73 -3.53
CA GLN A 87 2.94 -7.05 -4.04
C GLN A 87 1.69 -7.87 -4.37
N GLY A 88 1.88 -8.95 -5.13
CA GLY A 88 0.82 -9.90 -5.49
C GLY A 88 1.05 -10.51 -6.87
N MET A 89 0.43 -11.66 -7.11
CA MET A 89 0.50 -12.37 -8.40
C MET A 89 0.11 -11.48 -9.58
N ASP A 90 0.53 -11.84 -10.79
CA ASP A 90 0.08 -11.13 -11.97
C ASP A 90 -1.45 -11.20 -12.11
N THR A 91 -2.01 -10.12 -12.62
CA THR A 91 -3.46 -9.83 -12.65
C THR A 91 -4.15 -9.60 -11.28
N SER A 92 -3.43 -9.61 -10.16
CA SER A 92 -4.01 -9.38 -8.81
C SER A 92 -4.70 -8.01 -8.65
N GLY A 93 -4.27 -7.00 -9.40
CA GLY A 93 -4.92 -5.69 -9.43
C GLY A 93 -4.00 -4.50 -9.12
N LYS A 94 -2.68 -4.71 -9.04
CA LYS A 94 -1.66 -3.67 -8.74
C LYS A 94 -1.86 -2.38 -9.54
N GLY A 95 -1.92 -2.45 -10.87
CA GLY A 95 -2.17 -1.26 -11.71
C GLY A 95 -3.53 -0.59 -11.48
N GLY A 96 -4.51 -1.30 -10.92
CA GLY A 96 -5.78 -0.72 -10.49
C GLY A 96 -5.67 0.07 -9.17
N ILE A 97 -4.76 -0.33 -8.28
CA ILE A 97 -4.40 0.46 -7.09
C ILE A 97 -3.70 1.73 -7.53
N MET A 98 -2.70 1.63 -8.41
CA MET A 98 -1.97 2.80 -8.93
C MET A 98 -2.92 3.83 -9.56
N ARG A 99 -3.86 3.37 -10.39
CA ARG A 99 -4.79 4.28 -11.08
C ARG A 99 -5.82 4.95 -10.16
N HIS A 100 -6.33 4.25 -9.15
CA HIS A 100 -7.52 4.69 -8.42
C HIS A 100 -7.26 5.14 -6.98
N VAL A 101 -6.16 4.70 -6.37
CA VAL A 101 -5.81 5.07 -5.01
C VAL A 101 -4.64 6.05 -5.05
N VAL A 102 -3.56 5.68 -5.75
CA VAL A 102 -2.41 6.58 -5.88
C VAL A 102 -2.73 7.76 -6.81
N GLY A 103 -3.52 7.53 -7.85
CA GLY A 103 -3.99 8.59 -8.75
C GLY A 103 -5.08 9.51 -8.17
N SER A 104 -5.45 9.37 -6.89
CA SER A 104 -6.43 10.26 -6.23
C SER A 104 -5.79 11.41 -5.46
N VAL A 105 -4.45 11.53 -5.48
CA VAL A 105 -3.70 12.60 -4.80
C VAL A 105 -2.84 13.39 -5.79
N ASP A 106 -2.26 14.51 -5.37
CA ASP A 106 -1.40 15.34 -6.21
C ASP A 106 -0.15 14.56 -6.68
N PRO A 107 0.10 14.46 -8.00
CA PRO A 107 1.26 13.73 -8.52
C PRO A 107 2.62 14.30 -8.09
N GLN A 108 2.71 15.55 -7.64
CA GLN A 108 3.95 16.13 -7.11
C GLN A 108 4.34 15.55 -5.75
N GLY A 109 3.36 15.08 -4.98
CA GLY A 109 3.59 14.45 -3.68
C GLY A 109 3.81 12.94 -3.73
N VAL A 110 3.92 12.35 -4.92
CA VAL A 110 3.98 10.90 -5.10
C VAL A 110 5.13 10.49 -6.02
N GLU A 111 5.88 9.47 -5.59
CA GLU A 111 6.96 8.88 -6.38
C GLU A 111 6.69 7.40 -6.65
N ILE A 112 6.29 7.07 -7.88
CA ILE A 112 5.97 5.69 -8.27
C ILE A 112 7.18 5.04 -8.95
N THR A 113 7.67 3.95 -8.37
CA THR A 113 8.71 3.09 -8.96
C THR A 113 8.15 1.71 -9.25
N ALA A 114 8.17 1.30 -10.52
CA ALA A 114 7.73 -0.03 -10.95
C ALA A 114 8.95 -0.91 -11.26
N PHE A 115 9.22 -1.88 -10.38
CA PHE A 115 10.39 -2.74 -10.52
C PHE A 115 10.15 -3.88 -11.50
N LYS A 116 11.01 -3.97 -12.51
CA LYS A 116 11.05 -5.07 -13.49
C LYS A 116 12.18 -6.05 -13.16
N ALA A 117 12.39 -7.03 -14.04
CA ALA A 117 13.56 -7.90 -13.98
C ALA A 117 14.84 -7.05 -13.92
N PRO A 118 15.82 -7.41 -13.07
CA PRO A 118 16.99 -6.58 -12.89
C PRO A 118 17.87 -6.54 -14.14
N THR A 119 18.42 -5.36 -14.40
CA THR A 119 19.37 -5.13 -15.51
C THR A 119 20.70 -5.84 -15.24
N ASP A 120 21.54 -5.98 -16.26
CA ASP A 120 22.87 -6.58 -16.10
C ASP A 120 23.75 -5.81 -15.11
N GLU A 121 23.55 -4.50 -14.99
CA GLU A 121 24.26 -3.69 -13.99
C GLU A 121 23.73 -3.95 -12.59
N GLU A 122 22.40 -3.90 -12.41
CA GLU A 122 21.77 -4.17 -11.11
C GLU A 122 22.15 -5.55 -10.56
N ARG A 123 22.33 -6.56 -11.43
CA ARG A 123 22.74 -7.92 -11.05
C ARG A 123 24.17 -8.02 -10.51
N LYS A 124 25.02 -7.01 -10.72
CA LYS A 124 26.40 -6.98 -10.19
C LYS A 124 26.46 -6.45 -8.76
N HIS A 125 25.39 -5.82 -8.27
CA HIS A 125 25.28 -5.28 -6.92
C HIS A 125 24.41 -6.18 -6.05
N ASP A 126 24.35 -5.89 -4.75
CA ASP A 126 23.37 -6.53 -3.88
C ASP A 126 21.93 -6.15 -4.29
N PHE A 127 20.96 -6.99 -3.98
CA PHE A 127 19.58 -6.81 -4.46
C PHE A 127 18.89 -5.55 -3.95
N LEU A 128 19.32 -4.97 -2.82
CA LEU A 128 18.77 -3.72 -2.28
C LEU A 128 19.43 -2.49 -2.91
N TRP A 129 20.57 -2.62 -3.59
CA TRP A 129 21.27 -1.51 -4.23
C TRP A 129 20.37 -0.74 -5.18
N ARG A 130 19.57 -1.45 -6.00
CA ARG A 130 18.62 -0.83 -6.92
C ARG A 130 17.35 -0.30 -6.25
N ILE A 131 17.11 -0.67 -4.99
CA ILE A 131 15.87 -0.37 -4.26
C ILE A 131 16.03 0.89 -3.42
N ARG A 132 17.17 0.98 -2.71
CA ARG A 132 17.48 2.08 -1.78
C ARG A 132 17.37 3.48 -2.39
N PRO A 133 17.82 3.74 -3.64
CA PRO A 133 17.71 5.07 -4.25
C PRO A 133 16.27 5.55 -4.48
N HIS A 134 15.29 4.64 -4.42
CA HIS A 134 13.87 4.95 -4.61
C HIS A 134 13.10 5.04 -3.30
N ALA A 135 13.78 5.04 -2.14
CA ALA A 135 13.13 5.35 -0.87
C ALA A 135 12.54 6.77 -0.93
N PRO A 136 11.31 6.99 -0.40
CA PRO A 136 10.65 8.28 -0.54
C PRO A 136 11.36 9.38 0.23
N ALA A 137 11.50 10.53 -0.42
CA ALA A 137 11.92 11.76 0.24
C ALA A 137 10.92 12.21 1.33
N PRO A 138 11.34 13.01 2.32
CA PRO A 138 10.43 13.68 3.24
C PRO A 138 9.31 14.43 2.49
N GLY A 139 8.08 14.31 2.99
CA GLY A 139 6.89 14.93 2.40
C GLY A 139 6.23 14.14 1.28
N THR A 140 6.80 13.03 0.82
CA THR A 140 6.24 12.26 -0.31
C THR A 140 5.69 10.90 0.09
N ILE A 141 4.78 10.39 -0.74
CA ILE A 141 4.33 9.00 -0.76
C ILE A 141 5.12 8.27 -1.85
N GLY A 142 6.07 7.45 -1.45
CA GLY A 142 6.74 6.50 -2.34
C GLY A 142 5.85 5.28 -2.59
N VAL A 143 5.78 4.83 -3.83
CA VAL A 143 4.98 3.67 -4.21
C VAL A 143 5.82 2.69 -5.01
N PHE A 144 5.96 1.48 -4.48
CA PHE A 144 6.66 0.36 -5.10
C PHE A 144 5.63 -0.58 -5.75
N ASP A 145 5.53 -0.57 -7.08
CA ASP A 145 4.85 -1.63 -7.86
C ASP A 145 5.83 -2.78 -8.07
N ARG A 146 5.63 -3.88 -7.33
CA ARG A 146 6.70 -4.84 -6.98
C ARG A 146 7.80 -4.15 -6.17
N SER A 147 8.73 -4.91 -5.59
CA SER A 147 9.73 -4.35 -4.65
C SER A 147 10.91 -5.30 -4.43
N HIS A 148 11.75 -5.02 -3.42
CA HIS A 148 12.77 -5.94 -2.90
C HIS A 148 12.25 -7.32 -2.49
N TYR A 149 10.94 -7.50 -2.38
CA TYR A 149 10.36 -8.82 -2.12
C TYR A 149 10.43 -9.77 -3.33
N GLU A 150 10.60 -9.29 -4.56
CA GLU A 150 10.81 -10.18 -5.72
C GLU A 150 12.01 -11.12 -5.51
N ASP A 151 13.05 -10.62 -4.85
CA ASP A 151 14.27 -11.36 -4.51
C ASP A 151 14.09 -12.47 -3.47
N VAL A 152 12.91 -12.57 -2.86
CA VAL A 152 12.53 -13.70 -1.98
C VAL A 152 11.27 -14.44 -2.44
N LEU A 153 10.71 -14.03 -3.58
CA LEU A 153 9.55 -14.63 -4.23
C LEU A 153 9.98 -15.40 -5.48
N ILE A 154 10.10 -14.73 -6.63
CA ILE A 154 10.43 -15.38 -7.91
C ILE A 154 11.80 -16.08 -7.86
N HIS A 155 12.79 -15.49 -7.17
CA HIS A 155 14.10 -16.11 -6.95
C HIS A 155 14.03 -17.41 -6.16
N ARG A 156 13.06 -17.52 -5.25
CA ARG A 156 12.83 -18.74 -4.48
C ARG A 156 12.11 -19.80 -5.33
N VAL A 157 11.05 -19.40 -6.04
CA VAL A 157 10.23 -20.30 -6.87
C VAL A 157 11.09 -20.99 -7.94
N HIS A 158 11.91 -20.23 -8.65
CA HIS A 158 12.77 -20.78 -9.72
C HIS A 158 14.13 -21.29 -9.22
N GLY A 159 14.36 -21.32 -7.90
CA GLY A 159 15.60 -21.82 -7.32
C GLY A 159 16.86 -21.02 -7.69
N TRP A 160 16.71 -19.75 -8.08
CA TRP A 160 17.83 -18.85 -8.41
C TRP A 160 18.63 -18.40 -7.20
N ALA A 161 18.04 -18.52 -6.00
CA ALA A 161 18.73 -18.33 -4.73
C ALA A 161 18.44 -19.54 -3.81
N ASP A 162 19.49 -20.05 -3.17
CA ASP A 162 19.34 -21.17 -2.25
C ASP A 162 18.64 -20.74 -0.94
N SER A 163 18.24 -21.72 -0.12
CA SER A 163 17.53 -21.45 1.12
C SER A 163 18.34 -20.63 2.14
N LYS A 164 19.67 -20.66 2.10
CA LYS A 164 20.53 -19.87 2.99
C LYS A 164 20.50 -18.41 2.55
N GLU A 165 20.63 -18.15 1.26
CA GLU A 165 20.54 -16.83 0.66
C GLU A 165 19.17 -16.20 0.90
N ILE A 166 18.07 -16.93 0.66
CA ILE A 166 16.71 -16.44 0.94
C ILE A 166 16.54 -16.01 2.41
N ARG A 167 17.05 -16.80 3.37
CA ARG A 167 17.00 -16.41 4.80
C ARG A 167 17.84 -15.18 5.11
N SER A 168 19.01 -15.05 4.47
CA SER A 168 19.85 -13.85 4.57
C SER A 168 19.09 -12.62 4.07
N ARG A 169 18.40 -12.74 2.93
CA ARG A 169 17.59 -11.67 2.34
C ARG A 169 16.44 -11.24 3.24
N TYR A 170 15.73 -12.15 3.92
CA TYR A 170 14.73 -11.75 4.92
C TYR A 170 15.32 -10.88 6.04
N THR A 171 16.55 -11.19 6.48
CA THR A 171 17.25 -10.38 7.49
C THR A 171 17.61 -9.00 6.94
N ALA A 172 18.14 -8.93 5.71
CA ALA A 172 18.47 -7.67 5.04
C ALA A 172 17.23 -6.80 4.80
N ILE A 173 16.11 -7.39 4.39
CA ILE A 173 14.82 -6.71 4.20
C ILE A 173 14.33 -6.09 5.52
N ASN A 174 14.33 -6.87 6.60
CA ASN A 174 13.93 -6.37 7.92
C ASN A 174 14.86 -5.26 8.45
N ALA A 175 16.15 -5.31 8.09
CA ALA A 175 17.10 -4.25 8.43
C ALA A 175 16.80 -2.96 7.63
N PHE A 176 16.63 -3.08 6.32
CA PHE A 176 16.29 -1.97 5.44
C PHE A 176 14.98 -1.27 5.84
N GLU A 177 13.92 -2.04 6.11
CA GLU A 177 12.63 -1.45 6.51
C GLU A 177 12.71 -0.77 7.89
N ARG A 178 13.57 -1.26 8.78
CA ARG A 178 13.84 -0.60 10.07
C ARG A 178 14.67 0.68 9.89
N GLU A 179 15.62 0.70 8.96
CA GLU A 179 16.37 1.91 8.59
C GLU A 179 15.42 2.99 8.06
N LEU A 180 14.48 2.63 7.17
CA LEU A 180 13.45 3.52 6.67
C LEU A 180 12.56 4.07 7.80
N ALA A 181 12.08 3.20 8.69
CA ALA A 181 11.26 3.61 9.83
C ALA A 181 12.02 4.56 10.77
N ALA A 182 13.31 4.29 11.02
CA ALA A 182 14.16 5.15 11.83
C ALA A 182 14.41 6.53 11.17
N ALA A 183 14.39 6.59 9.84
CA ALA A 183 14.50 7.82 9.06
C ALA A 183 13.19 8.61 8.92
N GLY A 184 12.09 8.14 9.52
CA GLY A 184 10.79 8.83 9.48
C GLY A 184 9.81 8.31 8.44
N THR A 185 10.14 7.25 7.71
CA THR A 185 9.25 6.63 6.72
C THR A 185 8.29 5.63 7.36
N THR A 186 6.99 5.82 7.17
CA THR A 186 5.97 4.83 7.54
C THR A 186 5.83 3.81 6.41
N VAL A 187 6.15 2.53 6.68
CA VAL A 187 6.15 1.47 5.66
C VAL A 187 4.81 0.72 5.68
N VAL A 188 4.04 0.83 4.59
CA VAL A 188 2.76 0.15 4.38
C VAL A 188 2.93 -0.97 3.35
N LYS A 189 2.88 -2.23 3.80
CA LYS A 189 3.09 -3.39 2.92
C LYS A 189 1.78 -4.10 2.64
N VAL A 190 1.47 -4.27 1.35
CA VAL A 190 0.24 -4.88 0.86
C VAL A 190 0.54 -6.04 -0.08
N MET A 191 -0.02 -7.20 0.23
CA MET A 191 -0.07 -8.35 -0.68
C MET A 191 -1.50 -8.49 -1.21
N LEU A 192 -1.70 -8.25 -2.50
CA LEU A 192 -2.99 -8.45 -3.17
C LEU A 192 -3.19 -9.95 -3.42
N HIS A 193 -4.04 -10.56 -2.60
CA HIS A 193 -4.34 -11.99 -2.63
C HIS A 193 -5.52 -12.29 -3.55
N VAL A 194 -5.22 -12.71 -4.77
CA VAL A 194 -6.21 -13.16 -5.77
C VAL A 194 -6.25 -14.69 -5.78
N SER A 195 -7.43 -15.27 -5.95
CA SER A 195 -7.59 -16.72 -6.12
C SER A 195 -7.00 -17.20 -7.44
N TYR A 196 -6.68 -18.50 -7.48
CA TYR A 196 -6.25 -19.16 -8.71
C TYR A 196 -7.33 -19.02 -9.80
N GLU A 197 -8.60 -19.20 -9.44
CA GLU A 197 -9.74 -19.13 -10.36
C GLU A 197 -9.92 -17.72 -10.94
N GLU A 198 -9.92 -16.70 -10.09
CA GLU A 198 -10.08 -15.31 -10.53
C GLU A 198 -8.90 -14.85 -11.39
N GLN A 199 -7.67 -15.24 -11.06
CA GLN A 199 -6.49 -14.95 -11.88
C GLN A 199 -6.67 -15.50 -13.31
N GLY A 200 -7.12 -16.75 -13.43
CA GLY A 200 -7.37 -17.39 -14.73
C GLY A 200 -8.48 -16.69 -15.52
N SER A 201 -9.57 -16.32 -14.84
CA SER A 201 -10.66 -15.54 -15.46
C SER A 201 -10.18 -14.18 -15.98
N ARG A 202 -9.30 -13.49 -15.23
CA ARG A 202 -8.73 -12.19 -15.65
C ARG A 202 -7.78 -12.32 -16.83
N LEU A 203 -7.00 -13.39 -16.92
CA LEU A 203 -6.16 -13.68 -18.08
C LEU A 203 -7.01 -13.96 -19.32
N MET A 204 -8.06 -14.77 -19.18
CA MET A 204 -9.00 -15.03 -20.27
C MET A 204 -9.66 -13.74 -20.76
N GLU A 205 -10.14 -12.89 -19.84
CA GLU A 205 -10.73 -11.60 -20.18
C GLU A 205 -9.76 -10.68 -20.94
N ARG A 206 -8.44 -10.78 -20.69
CA ARG A 206 -7.43 -10.00 -21.43
C ARG A 206 -7.26 -10.50 -22.86
N LEU A 207 -7.40 -11.80 -23.11
CA LEU A 207 -7.31 -12.40 -24.45
C LEU A 207 -8.58 -12.15 -25.28
N GLU A 208 -9.75 -12.22 -24.64
CA GLU A 208 -11.04 -12.00 -25.29
C GLU A 208 -11.31 -10.53 -25.66
N ARG A 209 -10.57 -9.59 -25.06
CA ARG A 209 -10.75 -8.15 -25.25
C ARG A 209 -9.59 -7.50 -26.01
N PRO A 210 -9.81 -7.03 -27.26
CA PRO A 210 -8.76 -6.38 -28.05
C PRO A 210 -8.11 -5.17 -27.36
N ASP A 211 -8.87 -4.39 -26.59
CA ASP A 211 -8.35 -3.22 -25.84
C ASP A 211 -7.43 -3.59 -24.66
N LYS A 212 -7.31 -4.89 -24.36
CA LYS A 212 -6.48 -5.44 -23.28
C LYS A 212 -5.33 -6.31 -23.75
N HIS A 213 -5.19 -6.59 -25.05
CA HIS A 213 -4.11 -7.44 -25.57
C HIS A 213 -2.72 -6.95 -25.16
N TRP A 214 -2.50 -5.64 -25.15
CA TRP A 214 -1.24 -5.03 -24.71
C TRP A 214 -0.88 -5.31 -23.23
N LYS A 215 -1.85 -5.75 -22.41
CA LYS A 215 -1.65 -6.13 -21.00
C LYS A 215 -1.41 -7.62 -20.81
N TYR A 216 -1.53 -8.44 -21.85
CA TYR A 216 -1.33 -9.87 -21.75
C TYR A 216 0.15 -10.20 -21.98
N ASN A 217 0.72 -11.00 -21.09
CA ASN A 217 2.04 -11.59 -21.26
C ASN A 217 1.88 -13.12 -21.20
N PRO A 218 2.33 -13.89 -22.21
CA PRO A 218 2.33 -15.35 -22.14
C PRO A 218 3.00 -15.90 -20.87
N GLY A 219 4.04 -15.23 -20.37
CA GLY A 219 4.72 -15.60 -19.12
C GLY A 219 3.79 -15.61 -17.90
N ASP A 220 2.68 -14.85 -17.90
CA ASP A 220 1.69 -14.90 -16.81
C ASP A 220 1.07 -16.31 -16.66
N VAL A 221 1.04 -17.11 -17.74
CA VAL A 221 0.58 -18.51 -17.73
C VAL A 221 1.67 -19.45 -17.26
N ASP A 222 2.93 -19.17 -17.59
CA ASP A 222 4.08 -19.95 -17.11
C ASP A 222 4.20 -19.81 -15.58
N GLU A 223 4.17 -18.58 -15.06
CA GLU A 223 4.22 -18.33 -13.61
C GLU A 223 2.99 -18.89 -12.88
N ARG A 224 1.84 -18.97 -13.56
CA ARG A 224 0.63 -19.60 -13.01
C ARG A 224 0.81 -21.11 -12.77
N GLN A 225 1.68 -21.80 -13.52
CA GLN A 225 1.95 -23.22 -13.28
C GLN A 225 2.70 -23.46 -11.96
N HIS A 226 3.36 -22.44 -11.42
CA HIS A 226 4.07 -22.46 -10.15
C HIS A 226 3.25 -21.88 -8.98
N TRP A 227 1.91 -21.89 -9.08
CA TRP A 227 1.03 -21.21 -8.13
C TRP A 227 1.31 -21.57 -6.67
N ASP A 228 1.39 -22.86 -6.35
CA ASP A 228 1.60 -23.32 -4.98
C ASP A 228 2.99 -22.97 -4.45
N ASP A 229 4.02 -22.98 -5.32
CA ASP A 229 5.37 -22.53 -4.97
C ASP A 229 5.39 -21.03 -4.62
N TYR A 230 4.63 -20.23 -5.37
CA TYR A 230 4.45 -18.80 -5.07
C TYR A 230 3.70 -18.58 -3.76
N MET A 231 2.60 -19.29 -3.51
CA MET A 231 1.85 -19.15 -2.26
C MET A 231 2.70 -19.55 -1.05
N ASP A 232 3.49 -20.62 -1.15
CA ASP A 232 4.47 -21.01 -0.14
C ASP A 232 5.57 -19.94 0.05
N ALA A 233 6.07 -19.33 -1.04
CA ALA A 233 7.03 -18.23 -0.97
C ALA A 233 6.43 -16.99 -0.28
N TYR A 234 5.19 -16.62 -0.59
CA TYR A 234 4.46 -15.54 0.09
C TYR A 234 4.27 -15.84 1.57
N THR A 235 3.75 -17.02 1.94
CA THR A 235 3.58 -17.44 3.34
C THR A 235 4.89 -17.31 4.11
N LYS A 236 6.01 -17.75 3.54
CA LYS A 236 7.33 -17.63 4.16
C LYS A 236 7.79 -16.17 4.30
N ALA A 237 7.62 -15.36 3.26
CA ALA A 237 7.96 -13.95 3.31
C ALA A 237 7.14 -13.20 4.37
N LEU A 238 5.81 -13.42 4.41
CA LEU A 238 4.91 -12.83 5.40
C LEU A 238 5.33 -13.18 6.83
N ARG A 239 5.58 -14.46 7.10
CA ARG A 239 6.06 -14.94 8.42
C ARG A 239 7.42 -14.35 8.81
N ALA A 240 8.33 -14.18 7.85
CA ALA A 240 9.69 -13.73 8.14
C ALA A 240 9.82 -12.21 8.25
N THR A 241 8.90 -11.44 7.67
CA THR A 241 9.07 -9.99 7.49
C THR A 241 7.88 -9.14 7.93
N SER A 242 6.78 -9.72 8.42
CA SER A 242 5.77 -8.92 9.10
C SER A 242 6.27 -8.53 10.49
N THR A 243 6.61 -7.25 10.69
CA THR A 243 7.15 -6.75 11.96
C THR A 243 6.18 -5.75 12.59
N VAL A 244 6.44 -5.36 13.85
CA VAL A 244 5.64 -4.34 14.52
C VAL A 244 5.74 -2.98 13.80
N GLY A 245 6.94 -2.61 13.32
CA GLY A 245 7.20 -1.33 12.65
C GLY A 245 6.85 -1.33 11.15
N ALA A 246 6.80 -2.50 10.51
CA ALA A 246 6.40 -2.66 9.12
C ALA A 246 5.54 -3.93 8.97
N PRO A 247 4.26 -3.88 9.38
CA PRO A 247 3.37 -5.02 9.27
C PRO A 247 2.95 -5.27 7.82
N TRP A 248 2.77 -6.54 7.47
CA TRP A 248 2.11 -6.93 6.23
C TRP A 248 0.59 -6.90 6.36
N HIS A 249 -0.08 -6.48 5.29
CA HIS A 249 -1.52 -6.62 5.11
C HIS A 249 -1.79 -7.48 3.88
N VAL A 250 -2.47 -8.60 4.09
CA VAL A 250 -2.96 -9.44 2.99
C VAL A 250 -4.36 -8.96 2.63
N ILE A 251 -4.51 -8.46 1.40
CA ILE A 251 -5.72 -7.82 0.92
C ILE A 251 -6.44 -8.76 -0.07
N PRO A 252 -7.62 -9.29 0.30
CA PRO A 252 -8.51 -9.99 -0.64
C PRO A 252 -8.69 -9.21 -1.95
N ALA A 253 -8.27 -9.81 -3.06
CA ALA A 253 -8.15 -9.12 -4.34
C ALA A 253 -9.07 -9.65 -5.43
N ASP A 254 -9.91 -10.66 -5.15
CA ASP A 254 -10.92 -11.11 -6.10
C ASP A 254 -11.93 -10.01 -6.41
N ARG A 255 -12.26 -9.23 -5.38
CA ARG A 255 -13.09 -8.03 -5.50
C ARG A 255 -12.21 -6.80 -5.65
N LYS A 256 -11.93 -6.41 -6.90
CA LYS A 256 -11.15 -5.20 -7.21
C LYS A 256 -11.59 -3.94 -6.46
N TRP A 257 -12.89 -3.78 -6.22
CA TRP A 257 -13.43 -2.62 -5.48
C TRP A 257 -13.05 -2.66 -4.00
N TYR A 258 -13.02 -3.85 -3.38
CA TYR A 258 -12.65 -4.02 -1.98
C TYR A 258 -11.15 -3.78 -1.80
N ALA A 259 -10.32 -4.33 -2.69
CA ALA A 259 -8.88 -4.10 -2.64
C ALA A 259 -8.52 -2.60 -2.68
N ARG A 260 -9.24 -1.80 -3.48
CA ARG A 260 -9.02 -0.35 -3.56
C ARG A 260 -9.34 0.36 -2.26
N ILE A 261 -10.53 0.14 -1.70
CA ILE A 261 -10.90 0.79 -0.42
C ILE A 261 -9.99 0.34 0.71
N ALA A 262 -9.50 -0.90 0.68
CA ALA A 262 -8.63 -1.39 1.73
C ALA A 262 -7.24 -0.74 1.69
N VAL A 263 -6.65 -0.60 0.49
CA VAL A 263 -5.36 0.08 0.34
C VAL A 263 -5.48 1.58 0.61
N GLN A 264 -6.57 2.21 0.17
CA GLN A 264 -6.84 3.62 0.48
C GLN A 264 -6.94 3.85 1.99
N GLN A 265 -7.70 3.02 2.69
CA GLN A 265 -7.82 3.12 4.14
C GLN A 265 -6.46 2.95 4.84
N LEU A 266 -5.62 2.01 4.41
CA LEU A 266 -4.28 1.84 4.99
C LEU A 266 -3.38 3.07 4.80
N LEU A 267 -3.48 3.76 3.67
CA LEU A 267 -2.77 5.03 3.47
C LEU A 267 -3.34 6.14 4.35
N ILE A 268 -4.67 6.27 4.43
CA ILE A 268 -5.34 7.23 5.31
C ILE A 268 -4.92 6.99 6.77
N ASP A 269 -4.95 5.74 7.24
CA ASP A 269 -4.51 5.39 8.59
C ASP A 269 -3.05 5.81 8.82
N ALA A 270 -2.15 5.48 7.88
CA ALA A 270 -0.73 5.82 7.99
C ALA A 270 -0.49 7.34 8.04
N LEU A 271 -1.20 8.11 7.22
CA LEU A 271 -1.11 9.58 7.21
C LEU A 271 -1.77 10.20 8.44
N THR A 272 -2.87 9.63 8.92
CA THR A 272 -3.53 10.06 10.16
C THR A 272 -2.62 9.83 11.37
N ASP A 273 -1.92 8.69 11.42
CA ASP A 273 -0.95 8.39 12.47
C ASP A 273 0.28 9.31 12.42
N ILE A 274 0.66 9.81 11.24
CA ILE A 274 1.69 10.85 11.08
C ILE A 274 1.18 12.21 11.60
N ASP A 275 -0.12 12.47 11.47
CA ASP A 275 -0.78 13.73 11.81
C ASP A 275 -0.08 14.97 11.21
N PRO A 276 0.15 15.02 9.87
CA PRO A 276 0.86 16.13 9.25
C PRO A 276 0.04 17.41 9.39
N GLN A 277 0.65 18.52 9.80
CA GLN A 277 -0.05 19.81 9.95
C GLN A 277 0.34 20.78 8.83
N TRP A 278 -0.55 21.71 8.51
CA TRP A 278 -0.16 22.86 7.68
C TRP A 278 0.99 23.64 8.33
N PRO A 279 2.05 23.98 7.60
CA PRO A 279 3.12 24.79 8.15
C PRO A 279 2.59 26.18 8.52
N THR A 280 3.14 26.76 9.58
CA THR A 280 2.90 28.17 9.90
C THR A 280 3.59 29.05 8.87
N ALA A 281 2.96 30.16 8.47
CA ALA A 281 3.60 31.15 7.61
C ALA A 281 4.91 31.64 8.26
N ASP A 282 5.96 31.72 7.45
CA ASP A 282 7.27 32.27 7.81
C ASP A 282 7.37 33.79 7.54
N PHE A 283 6.24 34.41 7.21
CA PHE A 283 6.05 35.84 6.97
C PHE A 283 4.88 36.41 7.79
N ASP A 284 4.86 37.74 7.97
CA ASP A 284 3.71 38.43 8.57
C ASP A 284 2.58 38.52 7.55
N VAL A 285 1.55 37.69 7.76
CA VAL A 285 0.38 37.58 6.89
C VAL A 285 -0.33 38.93 6.71
N LEU A 286 -0.48 39.73 7.78
CA LEU A 286 -1.20 41.00 7.69
C LEU A 286 -0.40 42.03 6.90
N ALA A 287 0.91 42.11 7.14
CA ALA A 287 1.80 42.98 6.39
C ALA A 287 1.82 42.63 4.89
N GLU A 288 1.82 41.34 4.55
CA GLU A 288 1.80 40.87 3.16
C GLU A 288 0.45 41.11 2.48
N ILE A 289 -0.68 40.98 3.20
CA ILE A 289 -2.00 41.37 2.71
C ILE A 289 -2.03 42.86 2.35
N ASP A 290 -1.52 43.73 3.22
CA ASP A 290 -1.50 45.17 2.97
C ASP A 290 -0.58 45.52 1.80
N ARG A 291 0.58 44.86 1.69
CA ARG A 291 1.48 45.00 0.54
C ARG A 291 0.79 44.58 -0.76
N LEU A 292 0.09 43.44 -0.78
CA LEU A 292 -0.62 42.94 -1.97
C LEU A 292 -1.75 43.89 -2.38
N ARG A 293 -2.56 44.36 -1.43
CA ARG A 293 -3.61 45.36 -1.70
C ARG A 293 -3.05 46.62 -2.38
N GLY A 294 -1.87 47.08 -1.97
CA GLY A 294 -1.19 48.22 -2.61
C GLY A 294 -0.77 47.98 -4.07
N THR A 295 -0.63 46.72 -4.49
CA THR A 295 -0.30 46.34 -5.89
C THR A 295 -1.54 46.10 -6.76
N MET A 296 -2.70 45.86 -6.14
CA MET A 296 -3.97 45.75 -6.82
C MET A 296 -4.48 47.17 -7.08
N GLY A 297 -4.42 47.66 -8.32
CA GLY A 297 -4.94 48.99 -8.69
C GLY A 297 -6.40 49.17 -8.26
N GLN A 298 -6.85 50.43 -8.10
CA GLN A 298 -8.16 50.80 -7.52
C GLN A 298 -9.43 50.27 -8.25
N ASP A 299 -9.31 49.44 -9.27
CA ASP A 299 -10.44 49.01 -10.13
C ASP A 299 -10.88 47.57 -9.85
N ALA A 300 -11.34 47.31 -8.62
CA ALA A 300 -12.14 46.13 -8.30
C ALA A 300 -13.14 46.46 -7.16
N SER A 301 -13.93 47.50 -7.38
CA SER A 301 -15.18 47.73 -6.66
C SER A 301 -16.32 47.65 -7.66
N ASP A 302 -16.94 46.46 -7.75
CA ASP A 302 -18.36 46.22 -8.02
C ASP A 302 -18.72 44.81 -7.52
#